data_AF-A0AAV5ED73-F1
#
_entry.id   AF-A0AAV5ED73-F1
#
_cell.length_a   1.000
_cell.length_b   1.000
_cell.length_c   1.000
_cell.angle_alpha   90.00
_cell.angle_beta   90.00
_cell.angle_gamma   90.00
#
_symmetry.space_group_name_H-M   'P 1'
#
loop_
_entity.id
_entity.type
_entity.pdbx_description
1 polymer ?
#
loop_
_entity_poly.entity_id
_entity_poly.type
_entity_poly.pdbx_seq_one_letter_code
_entity_poly.pdbx_strand_id
1 'polypeptide(L)'
;MVMEWGISRNTCEEAKVHKEMPYACVSSNSDCVTNDFGYLCHCSSGYKGNPYVVGGCTGGSVGLVVLVIAITCAYLIRERQKLHRIKKKYYRQHGGMLLLQEMKSQQGIAFKIFSEEELQHPTNMFDEKKVIGRGGHGKVYKGVLKNDVQVAVKRCMTMDEQQKKEFGKEMLILSQVNHKNIVKLLGCCLEVEVPMLVYEFIPNGTLFQLIHGDHGQHISVSTRLRIAYESAEALAYLHSCASPPILHGDVKSSNILLDGDYTAKVSDFGVSILGPTDMSEFVTYIQGTCGYLDPEYMQTWQLTDKSDVYSFGVVILELFTRKKAFNLDGPEHEKSLTLVFLSAMKNNRLVDILDEQIKNDENAELLEEIAELARQCLEMTGINRPSMKEVADKLDRLRKVMQHPWTQENSEELYNLLGDSSVPSTGIVTTENFTIAKKAAMGLELGR
;
A
#
# COMPACT_ATOMS: atom_id res chain seq x y z
N MET A 1 -56.00 6.40 -53.60
CA MET A 1 -56.21 6.98 -54.94
C MET A 1 -54.99 7.84 -55.23
N VAL A 2 -54.06 7.37 -56.05
CA VAL A 2 -52.90 8.17 -56.48
C VAL A 2 -53.36 8.92 -57.73
N MET A 3 -53.43 10.25 -57.68
CA MET A 3 -53.74 11.04 -58.88
C MET A 3 -52.53 11.00 -59.80
N GLU A 4 -52.70 10.52 -61.03
CA GLU A 4 -51.72 10.65 -62.10
C GLU A 4 -51.87 12.05 -62.74
N TRP A 5 -50.77 12.79 -62.83
CA TRP A 5 -50.74 14.16 -63.33
C TRP A 5 -49.43 14.42 -64.07
N GLY A 6 -49.42 15.35 -65.02
CA GLY A 6 -48.24 15.83 -65.72
C GLY A 6 -48.17 17.36 -65.68
N ILE A 7 -46.97 17.93 -65.82
CA ILE A 7 -46.75 19.40 -65.70
C ILE A 7 -47.36 20.14 -66.90
N SER A 8 -47.17 19.58 -68.09
CA SER A 8 -47.80 20.01 -69.34
C SER A 8 -47.88 18.80 -70.28
N ARG A 9 -48.74 18.84 -71.30
CA ARG A 9 -48.90 17.76 -72.30
C ARG A 9 -47.67 17.53 -73.19
N ASN A 10 -46.59 18.27 -72.99
CA ASN A 10 -45.37 18.14 -73.78
C ASN A 10 -44.59 16.90 -73.33
N THR A 11 -43.89 16.27 -74.27
CA THR A 11 -42.86 15.28 -73.96
C THR A 11 -41.64 15.93 -73.31
N CYS A 12 -40.78 15.14 -72.68
CA CYS A 12 -39.53 15.65 -72.10
C CYS A 12 -38.66 16.41 -73.12
N GLU A 13 -38.61 15.96 -74.36
CA GLU A 13 -37.80 16.59 -75.40
C GLU A 13 -38.42 17.91 -75.88
N GLU A 14 -39.74 17.94 -76.02
CA GLU A 14 -40.46 19.19 -76.33
C GLU A 14 -40.33 20.21 -75.21
N ALA A 15 -40.44 19.79 -73.95
CA ALA A 15 -40.36 20.67 -72.78
C ALA A 15 -38.97 21.31 -72.58
N LYS A 16 -37.89 20.66 -73.03
CA LYS A 16 -36.52 21.22 -72.95
C LYS A 16 -36.25 22.31 -73.97
N VAL A 17 -36.94 22.28 -75.12
CA VAL A 17 -36.71 23.19 -76.26
C VAL A 17 -37.79 24.27 -76.35
N HIS A 18 -38.88 24.13 -75.60
CA HIS A 18 -40.00 25.06 -75.58
C HIS A 18 -39.58 26.46 -75.09
N LYS A 19 -39.67 27.46 -75.96
CA LYS A 19 -39.20 28.84 -75.65
C LYS A 19 -40.17 29.65 -74.80
N GLU A 20 -41.45 29.28 -74.78
CA GLU A 20 -42.50 30.08 -74.10
C GLU A 20 -42.73 29.65 -72.63
N MET A 21 -42.27 28.46 -72.23
CA MET A 21 -42.50 27.92 -70.88
C MET A 21 -41.19 27.37 -70.31
N PRO A 22 -40.79 27.78 -69.09
CA PRO A 22 -39.55 27.29 -68.48
C PRO A 22 -39.67 25.79 -68.15
N TYR A 23 -38.62 25.04 -68.45
CA TYR A 23 -38.50 23.63 -68.11
C TYR A 23 -38.53 23.42 -66.59
N ALA A 24 -39.44 22.57 -66.10
CA ALA A 24 -39.77 22.51 -64.67
C ALA A 24 -38.86 21.58 -63.84
N CYS A 25 -38.09 20.67 -64.45
CA CYS A 25 -37.13 19.83 -63.72
C CYS A 25 -35.85 20.62 -63.45
N VAL A 26 -35.93 21.50 -62.45
CA VAL A 26 -34.89 22.50 -62.16
C VAL A 26 -33.85 22.04 -61.14
N SER A 27 -34.09 20.92 -60.43
CA SER A 27 -33.10 20.36 -59.52
C SER A 27 -31.98 19.66 -60.27
N SER A 28 -30.74 19.87 -59.84
CA SER A 28 -29.61 19.00 -60.19
C SER A 28 -29.91 17.56 -59.75
N ASN A 29 -29.49 16.56 -60.55
CA ASN A 29 -29.80 15.13 -60.34
C ASN A 29 -31.32 14.83 -60.33
N SER A 30 -32.04 15.40 -61.30
CA SER A 30 -33.42 15.01 -61.61
C SER A 30 -33.53 14.54 -63.06
N ASP A 31 -34.39 13.54 -63.28
CA ASP A 31 -34.68 12.95 -64.57
C ASP A 31 -36.11 13.32 -64.98
N CYS A 32 -36.30 13.57 -66.27
CA CYS A 32 -37.62 13.76 -66.84
C CYS A 32 -38.17 12.44 -67.38
N VAL A 33 -39.41 12.13 -67.02
CA VAL A 33 -40.13 10.94 -67.50
C VAL A 33 -41.40 11.41 -68.19
N THR A 34 -41.59 10.98 -69.44
CA THR A 34 -42.84 11.23 -70.19
C THR A 34 -43.83 10.13 -69.88
N ASN A 35 -45.08 10.49 -69.60
CA ASN A 35 -46.21 9.59 -69.43
C ASN A 35 -47.40 10.06 -70.29
N ASP A 36 -48.52 9.33 -70.22
CA ASP A 36 -49.73 9.61 -71.01
C ASP A 36 -50.38 10.97 -70.73
N PHE A 37 -49.99 11.63 -69.62
CA PHE A 37 -50.55 12.91 -69.17
C PHE A 37 -49.58 14.08 -69.32
N GLY A 38 -48.37 13.85 -69.85
CA GLY A 38 -47.34 14.87 -70.02
C GLY A 38 -45.95 14.41 -69.58
N TYR A 39 -45.14 15.35 -69.08
CA TYR A 39 -43.88 15.01 -68.42
C TYR A 39 -43.94 15.24 -66.90
N LEU A 40 -43.15 14.44 -66.17
CA LEU A 40 -42.90 14.57 -64.74
C LEU A 40 -41.40 14.60 -64.48
N CYS A 41 -41.04 15.17 -63.33
CA CYS A 41 -39.66 15.19 -62.86
C CYS A 41 -39.54 14.23 -61.68
N HIS A 42 -38.57 13.32 -61.71
CA HIS A 42 -38.19 12.47 -60.59
C HIS A 42 -36.75 12.79 -60.19
N CYS A 43 -36.39 12.62 -58.92
CA CYS A 43 -34.97 12.63 -58.57
C CYS A 43 -34.30 11.40 -59.19
N SER A 44 -33.11 11.59 -59.78
CA SER A 44 -32.33 10.50 -60.36
C SER A 44 -32.00 9.46 -59.30
N SER A 45 -31.71 8.22 -59.73
CA SER A 45 -31.46 7.09 -58.81
C SER A 45 -30.42 7.43 -57.73
N GLY A 46 -30.77 7.23 -56.46
CA GLY A 46 -29.93 7.56 -55.29
C GLY A 46 -30.18 8.94 -54.66
N TYR A 47 -31.04 9.77 -55.27
CA TYR A 47 -31.44 11.09 -54.75
C TYR A 47 -32.90 11.08 -54.31
N LYS A 48 -33.23 11.83 -53.26
CA LYS A 48 -34.61 12.00 -52.75
C LYS A 48 -34.90 13.47 -52.50
N GLY A 49 -36.17 13.86 -52.63
CA GLY A 49 -36.61 15.23 -52.38
C GLY A 49 -37.52 15.74 -53.49
N ASN A 50 -37.48 17.05 -53.75
CA ASN A 50 -38.38 17.71 -54.69
C ASN A 50 -37.63 18.17 -55.96
N PRO A 51 -37.83 17.51 -57.11
CA PRO A 51 -37.14 17.84 -58.35
C PRO A 51 -37.56 19.19 -58.98
N TYR A 52 -38.64 19.79 -58.49
CA TYR A 52 -39.18 21.08 -58.95
C TYR A 52 -38.58 22.30 -58.25
N VAL A 53 -37.69 22.09 -57.27
CA VAL A 53 -37.01 23.16 -56.53
C VAL A 53 -35.53 23.10 -56.87
N VAL A 54 -34.88 24.25 -57.12
CA VAL A 54 -33.44 24.31 -57.37
C VAL A 54 -32.70 23.71 -56.17
N GLY A 55 -31.95 22.62 -56.41
CA GLY A 55 -31.27 21.85 -55.35
C GLY A 55 -32.18 20.97 -54.48
N GLY A 56 -33.44 20.76 -54.88
CA GLY A 56 -34.42 20.02 -54.08
C GLY A 56 -34.25 18.51 -54.09
N CYS A 57 -33.53 17.92 -55.05
CA CYS A 57 -33.08 16.53 -55.01
C CYS A 57 -31.77 16.42 -54.23
N THR A 58 -31.86 15.95 -52.99
CA THR A 58 -30.71 15.76 -52.11
C THR A 58 -30.36 14.29 -51.99
N GLY A 59 -29.09 13.96 -52.22
CA GLY A 59 -28.55 12.62 -52.01
C GLY A 59 -27.86 12.58 -50.66
N GLY A 60 -28.37 11.81 -49.71
CA GLY A 60 -27.59 11.40 -48.54
C GLY A 60 -26.58 10.36 -49.01
N SER A 61 -25.30 10.72 -49.18
CA SER A 61 -24.29 9.76 -49.59
C SER A 61 -24.07 8.75 -48.46
N VAL A 62 -24.72 7.60 -48.56
CA VAL A 62 -24.49 6.44 -47.68
C VAL A 62 -22.99 6.16 -47.55
N GLY A 63 -22.23 6.39 -48.64
CA GLY A 63 -20.77 6.34 -48.65
C GLY A 63 -20.09 7.31 -47.68
N LEU A 64 -20.58 8.54 -47.51
CA LEU A 64 -20.01 9.51 -46.56
C LEU A 64 -20.30 9.10 -45.11
N VAL A 65 -21.52 8.62 -44.83
CA VAL A 65 -21.86 8.11 -43.49
C VAL A 65 -21.00 6.89 -43.14
N VAL A 66 -20.86 5.94 -44.06
CA VAL A 66 -19.99 4.76 -43.88
C VAL A 66 -18.52 5.16 -43.72
N LEU A 67 -18.04 6.14 -44.50
CA LEU A 67 -16.68 6.68 -44.38
C LEU A 67 -16.45 7.29 -42.99
N VAL A 68 -17.39 8.10 -42.50
CA VAL A 68 -17.31 8.71 -41.16
C VAL A 68 -17.27 7.63 -40.10
N ILE A 69 -18.17 6.63 -40.14
CA ILE A 69 -18.17 5.50 -39.20
C ILE A 69 -16.84 4.74 -39.25
N ALA A 70 -16.33 4.45 -40.45
CA ALA A 70 -15.06 3.74 -40.63
C ALA A 70 -13.87 4.53 -40.04
N ILE A 71 -13.82 5.85 -40.25
CA ILE A 71 -12.80 6.73 -39.66
C ILE A 71 -12.92 6.75 -38.14
N THR A 72 -14.13 6.89 -37.59
CA THR A 72 -14.36 6.85 -36.13
C THR A 72 -13.96 5.50 -35.54
N CYS A 73 -14.35 4.38 -36.15
CA CYS A 73 -13.93 3.04 -35.71
C CYS A 73 -12.42 2.87 -35.78
N ALA A 74 -11.76 3.30 -36.87
CA ALA A 74 -10.31 3.25 -37.01
C ALA A 74 -9.60 4.11 -35.96
N TYR A 75 -10.13 5.29 -35.64
CA TYR A 75 -9.64 6.15 -34.57
C TYR A 75 -9.74 5.46 -33.21
N LEU A 76 -10.91 4.93 -32.85
CA LEU A 76 -11.12 4.22 -31.58
C LEU A 76 -10.24 2.97 -31.45
N ILE A 77 -10.03 2.22 -32.55
CA ILE A 77 -9.11 1.07 -32.58
C ILE A 77 -7.67 1.53 -32.36
N ARG A 78 -7.22 2.60 -33.03
CA ARG A 78 -5.87 3.16 -32.83
C ARG A 78 -5.66 3.62 -31.40
N GLU A 79 -6.65 4.28 -30.81
CA GLU A 79 -6.58 4.76 -29.43
C GLU A 79 -6.52 3.60 -28.44
N ARG A 80 -7.37 2.57 -28.61
CA ARG A 80 -7.31 1.33 -27.82
C ARG A 80 -5.96 0.62 -27.96
N GLN A 81 -5.43 0.51 -29.18
CA GLN A 81 -4.11 -0.09 -29.42
C GLN A 81 -2.98 0.71 -28.78
N LYS A 82 -3.05 2.05 -28.82
CA LYS A 82 -2.08 2.93 -28.16
C LYS A 82 -2.09 2.70 -26.65
N LEU A 83 -3.27 2.67 -26.03
CA LEU A 83 -3.42 2.39 -24.60
C LEU A 83 -2.87 0.99 -24.24
N HIS A 84 -3.20 -0.04 -25.01
CA HIS A 84 -2.69 -1.39 -24.78
C HIS A 84 -1.16 -1.47 -24.89
N ARG A 85 -0.55 -0.77 -25.85
CA ARG A 85 0.91 -0.68 -25.97
C ARG A 85 1.54 0.02 -24.76
N ILE A 86 0.92 1.09 -24.26
CA ILE A 86 1.39 1.81 -23.06
C ILE A 86 1.32 0.90 -21.83
N LYS A 87 0.17 0.25 -21.59
CA LYS A 87 -0.01 -0.72 -20.49
C LYS A 87 1.02 -1.85 -20.53
N LYS A 88 1.26 -2.42 -21.72
CA LYS A 88 2.29 -3.46 -21.94
C LYS A 88 3.71 -2.94 -21.71
N LYS A 89 3.99 -1.68 -22.02
CA LYS A 89 5.27 -1.03 -21.73
C LYS A 89 5.50 -0.95 -20.22
N TYR A 90 4.52 -0.44 -19.46
CA TYR A 90 4.62 -0.37 -18.00
C TYR A 90 4.79 -1.75 -17.36
N TYR A 91 3.99 -2.73 -17.77
CA TYR A 91 4.12 -4.11 -17.28
C TYR A 91 5.55 -4.67 -17.44
N ARG A 92 6.18 -4.41 -18.59
CA ARG A 92 7.57 -4.83 -18.85
C ARG A 92 8.58 -4.04 -18.03
N GLN A 93 8.40 -2.72 -17.94
CA GLN A 93 9.28 -1.83 -17.20
C GLN A 93 9.31 -2.16 -15.70
N HIS A 94 8.15 -2.52 -15.13
CA HIS A 94 8.03 -2.88 -13.72
C HIS A 94 8.37 -4.35 -13.43
N GLY A 95 9.06 -5.04 -14.35
CA GLY A 95 9.54 -6.40 -14.13
C GLY A 95 8.45 -7.46 -14.10
N GLY A 96 7.25 -7.19 -14.62
CA GLY A 96 6.12 -8.13 -14.57
C GLY A 96 6.40 -9.50 -15.22
N MET A 97 7.38 -9.59 -16.13
CA MET A 97 7.83 -10.88 -16.67
C MET A 97 8.63 -11.71 -15.65
N LEU A 98 9.52 -11.06 -14.89
CA LEU A 98 10.32 -11.69 -13.84
C LEU A 98 9.41 -12.13 -12.68
N LEU A 99 8.50 -11.25 -12.26
CA LEU A 99 7.53 -11.55 -11.21
C LEU A 99 6.66 -12.76 -11.59
N LEU A 100 6.16 -12.82 -12.83
CA LEU A 100 5.34 -13.93 -13.29
C LEU A 100 6.12 -15.25 -13.43
N GLN A 101 7.43 -15.18 -13.66
CA GLN A 101 8.30 -16.36 -13.64
C GLN A 101 8.53 -16.85 -12.21
N GLU A 102 8.79 -15.95 -11.27
CA GLU A 102 8.98 -16.27 -9.84
C GLU A 102 7.69 -16.84 -9.21
N MET A 103 6.52 -16.29 -9.57
CA MET A 103 5.23 -16.81 -9.13
C MET A 103 4.93 -18.22 -9.67
N LYS A 104 5.52 -18.61 -10.81
CA LYS A 104 5.35 -19.96 -11.38
C LYS A 104 6.30 -20.97 -10.75
N SER A 105 7.50 -20.55 -10.34
CA SER A 105 8.45 -21.42 -9.63
C SER A 105 8.02 -21.66 -8.19
N GLN A 106 7.43 -20.66 -7.53
CA GLN A 106 6.96 -20.78 -6.14
C GLN A 106 5.49 -21.24 -6.09
N GLN A 107 5.29 -22.57 -6.05
CA GLN A 107 3.99 -23.17 -5.71
C GLN A 107 3.62 -22.83 -4.26
N GLY A 108 2.83 -21.78 -4.03
CA GLY A 108 2.30 -21.46 -2.70
C GLY A 108 1.89 -20.02 -2.45
N ILE A 109 2.34 -19.05 -3.27
CA ILE A 109 1.95 -17.65 -3.07
C ILE A 109 0.60 -17.39 -3.75
N ALA A 110 -0.44 -17.13 -2.96
CA ALA A 110 -1.74 -16.63 -3.42
C ALA A 110 -1.67 -15.15 -3.87
N PHE A 111 -0.62 -14.78 -4.63
CA PHE A 111 -0.40 -13.44 -5.15
C PHE A 111 -1.06 -13.32 -6.52
N LYS A 112 -1.75 -12.20 -6.78
CA LYS A 112 -2.41 -11.94 -8.07
C LYS A 112 -1.88 -10.67 -8.72
N ILE A 113 -1.62 -10.74 -10.03
CA ILE A 113 -1.46 -9.54 -10.84
C ILE A 113 -2.85 -9.08 -11.28
N PHE A 114 -3.25 -7.89 -10.84
CA PHE A 114 -4.53 -7.27 -11.17
C PHE A 114 -4.39 -6.35 -12.38
N SER A 115 -5.45 -6.24 -13.18
CA SER A 115 -5.56 -5.13 -14.14
C SER A 115 -6.02 -3.85 -13.43
N GLU A 116 -5.77 -2.71 -14.05
CA GLU A 116 -6.25 -1.42 -13.54
C GLU A 116 -7.79 -1.40 -13.48
N GLU A 117 -8.44 -1.98 -14.47
CA GLU A 117 -9.91 -2.07 -14.56
C GLU A 117 -10.49 -2.91 -13.40
N GLU A 118 -9.82 -4.01 -13.04
CA GLU A 118 -10.19 -4.84 -11.89
C GLU A 118 -10.13 -4.08 -10.55
N LEU A 119 -9.30 -3.03 -10.44
CA LEU A 119 -9.16 -2.23 -9.22
C LEU A 119 -10.01 -0.95 -9.26
N GLN A 120 -10.31 -0.42 -10.44
CA GLN A 120 -11.17 0.76 -10.61
C GLN A 120 -12.60 0.51 -10.13
N HIS A 121 -13.21 -0.62 -10.51
CA HIS A 121 -14.60 -0.90 -10.14
C HIS A 121 -14.81 -1.05 -8.62
N PRO A 122 -14.02 -1.86 -7.88
CA PRO A 122 -14.07 -1.97 -6.42
C PRO A 122 -13.91 -0.65 -5.66
N THR A 123 -13.08 0.25 -6.20
CA THR A 123 -12.71 1.52 -5.56
C THR A 123 -13.57 2.69 -6.01
N ASN A 124 -14.63 2.45 -6.80
CA ASN A 124 -15.45 3.49 -7.43
C ASN A 124 -14.62 4.53 -8.19
N MET A 125 -13.75 4.07 -9.10
CA MET A 125 -12.81 4.93 -9.83
C MET A 125 -11.84 5.69 -8.90
N PHE A 126 -11.41 5.07 -7.81
CA PHE A 126 -10.57 5.71 -6.78
C PHE A 126 -11.22 6.96 -6.16
N ASP A 127 -12.51 6.85 -5.80
CA ASP A 127 -13.26 7.92 -5.14
C ASP A 127 -12.61 8.35 -3.81
N GLU A 128 -12.55 9.65 -3.54
CA GLU A 128 -12.02 10.19 -2.29
C GLU A 128 -12.78 9.67 -1.05
N LYS A 129 -14.06 9.32 -1.19
CA LYS A 129 -14.88 8.72 -0.13
C LYS A 129 -14.44 7.32 0.27
N LYS A 130 -13.65 6.64 -0.58
CA LYS A 130 -13.09 5.31 -0.33
C LYS A 130 -11.70 5.37 0.31
N VAL A 131 -11.13 6.56 0.51
CA VAL A 131 -9.80 6.72 1.11
C VAL A 131 -9.84 6.35 2.59
N ILE A 132 -9.01 5.39 2.98
CA ILE A 132 -8.85 4.92 4.37
C ILE A 132 -7.51 5.32 4.97
N GLY A 133 -6.55 5.76 4.14
CA GLY A 133 -5.23 6.21 4.60
C GLY A 133 -4.61 7.22 3.65
N ARG A 134 -3.90 8.21 4.19
CA ARG A 134 -3.11 9.21 3.47
C ARG A 134 -1.75 9.33 4.13
N GLY A 135 -0.68 9.28 3.34
CA GLY A 135 0.68 9.44 3.86
C GLY A 135 1.66 9.89 2.78
N GLY A 136 2.94 10.03 3.14
CA GLY A 136 4.02 10.41 2.21
C GLY A 136 4.18 9.46 1.02
N HIS A 137 3.70 8.22 1.16
CA HIS A 137 3.79 7.17 0.14
C HIS A 137 2.54 7.06 -0.76
N GLY A 138 1.52 7.91 -0.56
CA GLY A 138 0.31 7.95 -1.40
C GLY A 138 -1.01 7.83 -0.65
N LYS A 139 -2.05 7.36 -1.35
CA LYS A 139 -3.40 7.13 -0.81
C LYS A 139 -3.72 5.65 -0.79
N VAL A 140 -4.42 5.23 0.25
CA VAL A 140 -4.95 3.86 0.39
C VAL A 140 -6.46 3.90 0.26
N TYR A 141 -7.00 3.10 -0.65
CA TYR A 141 -8.43 3.03 -0.96
C TYR A 141 -9.01 1.68 -0.51
N LYS A 142 -10.17 1.70 0.14
CA LYS A 142 -10.95 0.49 0.40
C LYS A 142 -11.68 0.04 -0.87
N GLY A 143 -11.51 -1.23 -1.24
CA GLY A 143 -12.20 -1.87 -2.35
C GLY A 143 -12.89 -3.17 -1.94
N VAL A 144 -13.87 -3.61 -2.74
CA VAL A 144 -14.49 -4.94 -2.64
C VAL A 144 -14.40 -5.62 -4.00
N LEU A 145 -13.64 -6.71 -4.08
CA LEU A 145 -13.46 -7.49 -5.32
C LEU A 145 -14.71 -8.33 -5.64
N LYS A 146 -14.80 -8.92 -6.84
CA LYS A 146 -15.96 -9.69 -7.36
C LYS A 146 -16.39 -10.92 -6.51
N ASN A 147 -15.59 -11.31 -5.51
CA ASN A 147 -15.88 -12.43 -4.60
C ASN A 147 -16.11 -11.94 -3.15
N ASP A 148 -16.56 -10.70 -2.97
CA ASP A 148 -16.74 -10.03 -1.67
C ASP A 148 -15.47 -9.91 -0.80
N VAL A 149 -14.30 -10.14 -1.40
CA VAL A 149 -13.00 -9.96 -0.75
C VAL A 149 -12.74 -8.46 -0.60
N GLN A 150 -12.72 -7.99 0.65
CA GLN A 150 -12.35 -6.61 0.97
C GLN A 150 -10.83 -6.45 0.86
N VAL A 151 -10.41 -5.40 0.17
CA VAL A 151 -9.00 -5.10 -0.09
C VAL A 151 -8.67 -3.64 0.21
N ALA A 152 -7.40 -3.40 0.54
CA ALA A 152 -6.82 -2.07 0.61
C ALA A 152 -5.89 -1.87 -0.60
N VAL A 153 -6.16 -0.86 -1.42
CA VAL A 153 -5.37 -0.55 -2.63
C VAL A 153 -4.51 0.68 -2.36
N LYS A 154 -3.18 0.49 -2.23
CA LYS A 154 -2.21 1.57 -2.09
C LYS A 154 -1.82 2.07 -3.47
N ARG A 155 -2.06 3.36 -3.71
CA ARG A 155 -1.77 4.05 -4.97
C ARG A 155 -0.95 5.30 -4.69
N CYS A 156 0.18 5.43 -5.36
CA CYS A 156 0.99 6.63 -5.31
C CYS A 156 0.32 7.77 -6.11
N MET A 157 0.39 9.00 -5.60
CA MET A 157 -0.23 10.17 -6.23
C MET A 157 0.80 11.09 -6.92
N THR A 158 2.09 10.87 -6.69
CA THR A 158 3.20 11.69 -7.16
C THR A 158 4.19 10.86 -7.98
N MET A 159 4.92 11.52 -8.88
CA MET A 159 5.78 10.87 -9.88
C MET A 159 7.25 10.78 -9.45
N ASP A 160 7.53 10.76 -8.16
CA ASP A 160 8.91 10.75 -7.66
C ASP A 160 9.58 9.39 -7.88
N GLU A 161 10.82 9.41 -8.39
CA GLU A 161 11.64 8.20 -8.57
C GLU A 161 11.93 7.50 -7.24
N GLN A 162 12.01 8.25 -6.14
CA GLN A 162 12.16 7.68 -4.81
C GLN A 162 10.94 6.81 -4.43
N GLN A 163 9.73 7.30 -4.66
CA GLN A 163 8.50 6.56 -4.37
C GLN A 163 8.37 5.29 -5.22
N LYS A 164 8.82 5.32 -6.48
CA LYS A 164 8.87 4.11 -7.33
C LYS A 164 9.81 3.05 -6.73
N LYS A 165 10.94 3.46 -6.17
CA LYS A 165 11.89 2.54 -5.50
C LYS A 165 11.30 1.97 -4.21
N GLU A 166 10.70 2.79 -3.37
CA GLU A 166 10.01 2.36 -2.13
C GLU A 166 8.94 1.33 -2.44
N PHE A 167 8.18 1.54 -3.52
CA PHE A 167 7.16 0.62 -3.98
C PHE A 167 7.70 -0.75 -4.42
N GLY A 168 8.78 -0.73 -5.20
CA GLY A 168 9.45 -1.95 -5.64
C GLY A 168 10.04 -2.73 -4.46
N LYS A 169 10.61 -2.03 -3.48
CA LYS A 169 11.11 -2.62 -2.24
C LYS A 169 10.00 -3.26 -1.42
N GLU A 170 8.91 -2.53 -1.20
CA GLU A 170 7.75 -3.02 -0.43
C GLU A 170 7.16 -4.28 -1.07
N MET A 171 7.00 -4.30 -2.41
CA MET A 171 6.55 -5.49 -3.15
C MET A 171 7.51 -6.67 -2.95
N LEU A 172 8.81 -6.45 -3.08
CA LEU A 172 9.84 -7.49 -2.93
C LEU A 172 9.84 -8.07 -1.51
N ILE A 173 9.81 -7.22 -0.49
CA ILE A 173 9.83 -7.61 0.93
C ILE A 173 8.57 -8.41 1.25
N LEU A 174 7.39 -7.87 0.97
CA LEU A 174 6.12 -8.50 1.34
C LEU A 174 5.81 -9.76 0.54
N SER A 175 6.42 -9.94 -0.64
CA SER A 175 6.31 -11.21 -1.39
C SER A 175 7.02 -12.37 -0.70
N GLN A 176 7.98 -12.10 0.19
CA GLN A 176 8.81 -13.09 0.88
C GLN A 176 8.41 -13.28 2.36
N VAL A 177 7.45 -12.48 2.85
CA VAL A 177 7.03 -12.47 4.25
C VAL A 177 5.64 -13.08 4.38
N ASN A 178 5.50 -14.07 5.27
CA ASN A 178 4.22 -14.67 5.60
C ASN A 178 4.11 -14.88 7.12
N HIS A 179 3.49 -13.92 7.80
CA HIS A 179 3.31 -13.94 9.26
C HIS A 179 1.91 -13.43 9.63
N LYS A 180 1.29 -14.01 10.67
CA LYS A 180 -0.09 -13.68 11.09
C LYS A 180 -0.25 -12.20 11.48
N ASN A 181 0.78 -11.63 12.12
CA ASN A 181 0.85 -10.24 12.58
C ASN A 181 1.57 -9.29 11.60
N ILE A 182 1.65 -9.65 10.32
CA ILE A 182 2.11 -8.76 9.25
C ILE A 182 0.99 -8.66 8.22
N VAL A 183 0.73 -7.46 7.71
CA VAL A 183 -0.31 -7.26 6.67
C VAL A 183 0.06 -8.03 5.41
N LYS A 184 -0.87 -8.86 4.95
CA LYS A 184 -0.67 -9.69 3.77
C LYS A 184 -0.80 -8.90 2.47
N LEU A 185 0.22 -8.98 1.62
CA LEU A 185 0.15 -8.52 0.24
C LEU A 185 -0.55 -9.57 -0.63
N LEU A 186 -1.71 -9.21 -1.18
CA LEU A 186 -2.53 -10.09 -2.04
C LEU A 186 -2.13 -9.99 -3.51
N GLY A 187 -1.50 -8.89 -3.92
CA GLY A 187 -1.14 -8.69 -5.31
C GLY A 187 -0.72 -7.28 -5.67
N CYS A 188 -0.55 -7.05 -6.97
CA CYS A 188 -0.20 -5.74 -7.50
C CYS A 188 -0.81 -5.49 -8.88
N CYS A 189 -0.87 -4.23 -9.31
CA CYS A 189 -1.18 -3.83 -10.68
C CYS A 189 0.03 -3.11 -11.28
N LEU A 190 0.62 -3.70 -12.32
CA LEU A 190 1.86 -3.23 -12.96
C LEU A 190 1.64 -2.48 -14.28
N GLU A 191 0.41 -2.49 -14.82
CA GLU A 191 0.06 -1.91 -16.12
C GLU A 191 -0.22 -0.39 -16.09
N VAL A 192 0.07 0.25 -14.96
CA VAL A 192 -0.06 1.69 -14.72
C VAL A 192 1.31 2.33 -14.57
N GLU A 193 1.38 3.65 -14.66
CA GLU A 193 2.65 4.39 -14.62
C GLU A 193 3.44 4.23 -13.32
N VAL A 194 2.75 4.26 -12.18
CA VAL A 194 3.30 3.85 -10.88
C VAL A 194 2.48 2.66 -10.41
N PRO A 195 3.10 1.50 -10.13
CA PRO A 195 2.36 0.31 -9.70
C PRO A 195 1.41 0.57 -8.52
N MET A 196 0.39 -0.29 -8.38
CA MET A 196 -0.52 -0.30 -7.23
C MET A 196 -0.36 -1.62 -6.45
N LEU A 197 -0.41 -1.56 -5.12
CA LEU A 197 -0.31 -2.72 -4.22
C LEU A 197 -1.67 -2.99 -3.64
N VAL A 198 -2.03 -4.27 -3.57
CA VAL A 198 -3.33 -4.73 -3.11
C VAL A 198 -3.08 -5.60 -1.88
N TYR A 199 -3.58 -5.14 -0.74
CA TYR A 199 -3.43 -5.80 0.56
C TYR A 199 -4.78 -6.33 1.04
N GLU A 200 -4.72 -7.23 2.02
CA GLU A 200 -5.90 -7.51 2.85
C GLU A 200 -6.42 -6.23 3.51
N PHE A 201 -7.73 -6.08 3.59
CA PHE A 201 -8.34 -4.94 4.29
C PHE A 201 -8.41 -5.22 5.80
N ILE A 202 -7.89 -4.29 6.60
CA ILE A 202 -7.87 -4.38 8.05
C ILE A 202 -8.90 -3.38 8.65
N PRO A 203 -9.98 -3.86 9.29
CA PRO A 203 -11.17 -3.04 9.56
C PRO A 203 -11.08 -2.02 10.69
N ASN A 204 -10.29 -2.26 11.76
CA ASN A 204 -10.28 -1.40 12.94
C ASN A 204 -9.22 -0.28 12.89
N GLY A 205 -8.68 0.00 11.69
CA GLY A 205 -7.76 1.11 11.47
C GLY A 205 -6.40 0.88 12.12
N THR A 206 -5.76 1.98 12.55
CA THR A 206 -4.41 1.96 13.14
C THR A 206 -4.45 1.95 14.66
N LEU A 207 -3.37 1.47 15.29
CA LEU A 207 -3.18 1.56 16.72
C LEU A 207 -3.17 3.03 17.20
N PHE A 208 -2.58 3.93 16.42
CA PHE A 208 -2.62 5.37 16.68
C PHE A 208 -4.06 5.89 16.84
N GLN A 209 -4.97 5.49 15.95
CA GLN A 209 -6.38 5.86 16.02
C GLN A 209 -7.07 5.27 17.25
N LEU A 210 -6.74 4.03 17.62
CA LEU A 210 -7.31 3.39 18.80
C LEU A 210 -6.92 4.13 20.10
N ILE A 211 -5.64 4.49 20.28
CA ILE A 211 -5.16 5.07 21.55
C ILE A 211 -5.30 6.59 21.63
N HIS A 212 -5.20 7.31 20.50
CA HIS A 212 -5.28 8.78 20.46
C HIS A 212 -6.59 9.32 19.90
N GLY A 213 -7.48 8.45 19.41
CA GLY A 213 -8.79 8.82 18.90
C GLY A 213 -9.79 9.13 20.02
N ASP A 214 -10.74 10.03 19.73
CA ASP A 214 -11.78 10.47 20.65
C ASP A 214 -13.01 9.55 20.61
N HIS A 215 -12.80 8.28 20.95
CA HIS A 215 -13.84 7.25 20.88
C HIS A 215 -14.41 6.87 22.25
N GLY A 216 -13.89 7.46 23.34
CA GLY A 216 -14.28 7.09 24.71
C GLY A 216 -14.04 5.61 25.06
N GLN A 217 -13.31 4.88 24.21
CA GLN A 217 -13.13 3.44 24.34
C GLN A 217 -12.11 3.15 25.45
N HIS A 218 -12.56 2.36 26.43
CA HIS A 218 -11.71 1.81 27.47
C HIS A 218 -10.91 0.63 26.91
N ILE A 219 -9.58 0.73 26.94
CA ILE A 219 -8.69 -0.32 26.45
C ILE A 219 -7.97 -0.92 27.66
N SER A 220 -8.33 -2.17 28.00
CA SER A 220 -7.72 -2.86 29.13
C SER A 220 -6.22 -3.04 28.98
N VAL A 221 -5.50 -3.12 30.10
CA VAL A 221 -4.07 -3.50 30.15
C VAL A 221 -3.81 -4.76 29.33
N SER A 222 -4.71 -5.74 29.43
CA SER A 222 -4.55 -7.01 28.72
C SER A 222 -4.55 -6.90 27.21
N THR A 223 -5.39 -6.00 26.67
CA THR A 223 -5.47 -5.76 25.23
C THR A 223 -4.25 -4.99 24.75
N ARG A 224 -3.77 -4.00 25.51
CA ARG A 224 -2.54 -3.25 25.20
C ARG A 224 -1.33 -4.17 25.17
N LEU A 225 -1.20 -5.05 26.16
CA LEU A 225 -0.11 -5.99 26.27
C LEU A 225 -0.15 -7.04 25.16
N ARG A 226 -1.34 -7.51 24.77
CA ARG A 226 -1.52 -8.39 23.60
C ARG A 226 -1.05 -7.71 22.30
N ILE A 227 -1.48 -6.47 22.05
CA ILE A 227 -1.08 -5.70 20.87
C ILE A 227 0.44 -5.48 20.83
N ALA A 228 1.04 -5.12 21.97
CA ALA A 228 2.49 -4.97 22.09
C ALA A 228 3.21 -6.29 21.76
N TYR A 229 2.79 -7.38 22.38
CA TYR A 229 3.38 -8.70 22.14
C TYR A 229 3.28 -9.13 20.67
N GLU A 230 2.10 -9.03 20.06
CA GLU A 230 1.87 -9.42 18.66
C GLU A 230 2.69 -8.58 17.67
N SER A 231 2.85 -7.29 17.97
CA SER A 231 3.70 -6.39 17.19
C SER A 231 5.19 -6.73 17.37
N ALA A 232 5.63 -7.04 18.58
CA ALA A 232 7.00 -7.47 18.86
C ALA A 232 7.32 -8.82 18.19
N GLU A 233 6.39 -9.77 18.19
CA GLU A 233 6.52 -11.07 17.51
C GLU A 233 6.71 -10.88 16.00
N ALA A 234 5.95 -9.97 15.38
CA ALA A 234 6.10 -9.63 13.96
C ALA A 234 7.49 -9.05 13.64
N LEU A 235 7.97 -8.10 14.45
CA LEU A 235 9.28 -7.47 14.25
C LEU A 235 10.42 -8.47 14.51
N ALA A 236 10.30 -9.32 15.52
CA ALA A 236 11.25 -10.40 15.79
C ALA A 236 11.36 -11.37 14.61
N TYR A 237 10.23 -11.73 13.99
CA TYR A 237 10.19 -12.53 12.77
C TYR A 237 10.98 -11.85 11.63
N LEU A 238 10.78 -10.55 11.41
CA LEU A 238 11.48 -9.80 10.36
C LEU A 238 13.00 -9.78 10.58
N HIS A 239 13.46 -9.61 11.81
CA HIS A 239 14.89 -9.54 12.13
C HIS A 239 15.57 -10.91 12.11
N SER A 240 14.90 -11.96 12.57
CA SER A 240 15.55 -13.26 12.87
C SER A 240 15.17 -14.39 11.92
N CYS A 241 13.96 -14.38 11.36
CA CYS A 241 13.44 -15.50 10.56
C CYS A 241 13.40 -15.20 9.07
N ALA A 242 13.30 -13.93 8.67
CA ALA A 242 13.43 -13.55 7.27
C ALA A 242 14.88 -13.76 6.78
N SER A 243 15.00 -14.16 5.51
CA SER A 243 16.31 -14.35 4.86
C SER A 243 16.33 -13.66 3.50
N PRO A 244 17.11 -12.57 3.32
CA PRO A 244 17.89 -11.88 4.36
C PRO A 244 17.00 -11.24 5.46
N PRO A 245 17.55 -10.89 6.64
CA PRO A 245 16.85 -10.12 7.65
C PRO A 245 16.21 -8.87 7.07
N ILE A 246 15.09 -8.41 7.62
CA ILE A 246 14.39 -7.21 7.16
C ILE A 246 14.35 -6.20 8.30
N LEU A 247 14.89 -5.01 8.08
CA LEU A 247 14.76 -3.88 9.00
C LEU A 247 13.55 -3.04 8.55
N HIS A 248 12.61 -2.79 9.47
CA HIS A 248 11.39 -2.08 9.14
C HIS A 248 11.66 -0.59 8.88
N GLY A 249 12.41 0.08 9.78
CA GLY A 249 12.88 1.46 9.63
C GLY A 249 11.85 2.56 9.91
N ASP A 250 10.58 2.22 10.17
CA ASP A 250 9.51 3.20 10.46
C ASP A 250 8.44 2.58 11.37
N VAL A 251 8.88 1.92 12.45
CA VAL A 251 7.98 1.35 13.45
C VAL A 251 7.29 2.49 14.21
N LYS A 252 5.97 2.55 14.15
CA LYS A 252 5.14 3.54 14.84
C LYS A 252 3.71 3.04 14.99
N SER A 253 2.95 3.62 15.91
CA SER A 253 1.55 3.23 16.15
C SER A 253 0.63 3.44 14.93
N SER A 254 0.97 4.33 14.00
CA SER A 254 0.24 4.49 12.73
C SER A 254 0.50 3.37 11.71
N ASN A 255 1.57 2.60 11.87
CA ASN A 255 1.95 1.49 10.99
C ASN A 255 1.59 0.12 11.59
N ILE A 256 0.94 0.09 12.76
CA ILE A 256 0.37 -1.11 13.35
C ILE A 256 -1.14 -1.04 13.15
N LEU A 257 -1.69 -1.93 12.33
CA LEU A 257 -3.13 -2.03 12.06
C LEU A 257 -3.79 -3.05 12.98
N LEU A 258 -5.11 -2.92 13.16
CA LEU A 258 -5.91 -3.78 14.04
C LEU A 258 -7.02 -4.46 13.25
N ASP A 259 -7.05 -5.79 13.25
CA ASP A 259 -8.11 -6.55 12.60
C ASP A 259 -9.39 -6.62 13.44
N GLY A 260 -10.38 -7.41 12.98
CA GLY A 260 -11.70 -7.51 13.61
C GLY A 260 -11.68 -7.87 15.09
N ASP A 261 -10.67 -8.63 15.53
CA ASP A 261 -10.51 -9.10 16.92
C ASP A 261 -9.48 -8.25 17.71
N TYR A 262 -9.10 -7.10 17.15
CA TYR A 262 -8.00 -6.27 17.62
C TYR A 262 -6.65 -7.01 17.65
N THR A 263 -6.45 -7.98 16.76
CA THR A 263 -5.12 -8.56 16.55
C THR A 263 -4.27 -7.59 15.73
N ALA A 264 -3.04 -7.38 16.21
CA ALA A 264 -2.11 -6.42 15.65
C ALA A 264 -1.44 -6.97 14.37
N LYS A 265 -1.34 -6.10 13.36
CA LYS A 265 -0.66 -6.38 12.09
C LYS A 265 0.26 -5.23 11.69
N VAL A 266 1.56 -5.49 11.62
CA VAL A 266 2.57 -4.52 11.17
C VAL A 266 2.43 -4.28 9.66
N SER A 267 2.56 -3.02 9.23
CA SER A 267 2.29 -2.54 7.88
C SER A 267 3.27 -1.44 7.45
N ASP A 268 3.19 -1.04 6.18
CA ASP A 268 3.98 0.03 5.55
C ASP A 268 5.49 -0.23 5.49
N PHE A 269 5.87 -1.09 4.54
CA PHE A 269 7.26 -1.51 4.32
C PHE A 269 7.98 -0.65 3.25
N GLY A 270 7.47 0.56 2.98
CA GLY A 270 7.97 1.43 1.91
C GLY A 270 9.44 1.85 2.10
N VAL A 271 9.85 2.08 3.34
CA VAL A 271 11.23 2.48 3.70
C VAL A 271 12.05 1.32 4.27
N SER A 272 11.47 0.12 4.36
CA SER A 272 12.17 -1.05 4.88
C SER A 272 13.35 -1.44 4.00
N ILE A 273 14.38 -2.01 4.63
CA ILE A 273 15.59 -2.46 3.95
C ILE A 273 15.85 -3.93 4.25
N LEU A 274 16.32 -4.64 3.24
CA LEU A 274 16.91 -5.96 3.43
C LEU A 274 18.25 -5.73 4.15
N GLY A 275 18.37 -6.30 5.34
CA GLY A 275 19.56 -6.23 6.18
C GLY A 275 20.78 -6.77 5.42
N PRO A 276 21.93 -6.09 5.52
CA PRO A 276 23.12 -6.50 4.80
C PRO A 276 23.63 -7.85 5.33
N THR A 277 24.23 -8.64 4.44
CA THR A 277 24.94 -9.87 4.84
C THR A 277 26.24 -9.57 5.58
N ASP A 278 26.75 -8.33 5.49
CA ASP A 278 27.99 -7.87 6.12
C ASP A 278 27.81 -6.50 6.80
N MET A 279 28.25 -6.38 8.06
CA MET A 279 27.94 -5.24 8.95
C MET A 279 28.73 -3.95 8.64
N SER A 280 29.61 -3.97 7.64
CA SER A 280 30.62 -2.92 7.40
C SER A 280 30.30 -1.92 6.28
N GLU A 281 29.17 -2.03 5.57
CA GLU A 281 28.99 -1.28 4.30
C GLU A 281 27.63 -0.56 4.09
N PHE A 282 26.90 -0.14 5.13
CA PHE A 282 25.62 0.56 4.91
C PHE A 282 25.48 1.90 5.63
N VAL A 283 25.80 2.99 4.92
CA VAL A 283 25.29 4.34 5.22
C VAL A 283 24.00 4.53 4.42
N THR A 284 22.90 4.80 5.12
CA THR A 284 21.59 5.06 4.48
C THR A 284 21.19 6.51 4.70
N TYR A 285 20.34 7.05 3.82
CA TYR A 285 19.70 8.34 4.09
C TYR A 285 18.75 8.16 5.29
N ILE A 286 18.77 9.09 6.25
CA ILE A 286 17.90 9.02 7.42
C ILE A 286 16.44 9.11 6.96
N GLN A 287 15.68 8.03 7.18
CA GLN A 287 14.24 7.96 6.97
C GLN A 287 13.56 7.52 8.26
N GLY A 288 12.32 7.97 8.48
CA GLY A 288 11.52 7.59 9.64
C GLY A 288 10.69 8.77 10.18
N THR A 289 9.92 8.50 11.24
CA THR A 289 8.98 9.46 11.82
C THR A 289 9.54 10.14 13.08
N CYS A 290 9.47 11.47 13.13
CA CYS A 290 9.87 12.25 14.30
C CYS A 290 9.13 11.77 15.56
N GLY A 291 9.84 11.65 16.68
CA GLY A 291 9.36 11.05 17.93
C GLY A 291 9.70 9.57 18.08
N TYR A 292 9.87 8.83 16.97
CA TYR A 292 10.24 7.41 16.97
C TYR A 292 11.69 7.17 16.55
N LEU A 293 12.29 8.14 15.83
CA LEU A 293 13.65 8.03 15.30
C LEU A 293 14.68 7.72 16.39
N ASP A 294 15.46 6.66 16.14
CA ASP A 294 16.58 6.23 16.95
C ASP A 294 17.69 7.31 16.96
N PRO A 295 18.10 7.83 18.13
CA PRO A 295 19.14 8.83 18.23
C PRO A 295 20.52 8.34 17.76
N GLU A 296 20.83 7.04 17.90
CA GLU A 296 22.08 6.46 17.41
C GLU A 296 22.08 6.39 15.88
N TYR A 297 20.97 5.96 15.27
CA TYR A 297 20.79 6.01 13.82
C TYR A 297 20.95 7.43 13.28
N MET A 298 20.37 8.42 13.95
CA MET A 298 20.50 9.82 13.54
C MET A 298 21.95 10.33 13.56
N GLN A 299 22.78 9.79 14.45
CA GLN A 299 24.18 10.19 14.59
C GLN A 299 25.11 9.40 13.63
N THR A 300 24.87 8.10 13.50
CA THR A 300 25.74 7.17 12.78
C THR A 300 25.34 6.98 11.32
N TRP A 301 24.10 7.34 10.95
CA TRP A 301 23.51 7.12 9.63
C TRP A 301 23.37 5.62 9.26
N GLN A 302 23.46 4.74 10.27
CA GLN A 302 23.38 3.29 10.13
C GLN A 302 22.06 2.79 10.71
N LEU A 303 21.18 2.28 9.86
CA LEU A 303 19.94 1.65 10.30
C LEU A 303 20.25 0.21 10.72
N THR A 304 19.83 -0.16 11.93
CA THR A 304 20.05 -1.50 12.49
C THR A 304 18.73 -2.09 13.00
N ASP A 305 18.73 -3.38 13.35
CA ASP A 305 17.63 -4.01 14.09
C ASP A 305 17.34 -3.27 15.41
N LYS A 306 18.37 -2.72 16.04
CA LYS A 306 18.25 -1.94 17.28
C LYS A 306 17.57 -0.59 17.08
N SER A 307 17.54 -0.06 15.86
CA SER A 307 16.77 1.16 15.55
C SER A 307 15.25 0.89 15.54
N ASP A 308 14.84 -0.28 15.08
CA ASP A 308 13.45 -0.74 15.22
C ASP A 308 13.08 -0.99 16.69
N VAL A 309 14.01 -1.52 17.50
CA VAL A 309 13.80 -1.72 18.94
C VAL A 309 13.52 -0.40 19.66
N TYR A 310 14.30 0.64 19.38
CA TYR A 310 14.07 1.97 19.97
C TYR A 310 12.70 2.52 19.59
N SER A 311 12.38 2.47 18.30
CA SER A 311 11.09 2.92 17.75
C SER A 311 9.91 2.15 18.38
N PHE A 312 10.08 0.84 18.60
CA PHE A 312 9.10 0.01 19.30
C PHE A 312 8.97 0.36 20.78
N GLY A 313 10.06 0.71 21.46
CA GLY A 313 10.03 1.25 22.83
C GLY A 313 9.11 2.47 22.95
N VAL A 314 9.14 3.37 21.96
CA VAL A 314 8.22 4.51 21.88
C VAL A 314 6.76 4.07 21.69
N VAL A 315 6.50 3.03 20.89
CA VAL A 315 5.15 2.45 20.75
C VAL A 315 4.63 1.89 22.07
N ILE A 316 5.48 1.24 22.87
CA ILE A 316 5.12 0.82 24.23
C ILE A 316 4.73 2.06 25.06
N LEU A 317 5.52 3.13 25.03
CA LEU A 317 5.17 4.36 25.76
C LEU A 317 3.80 4.90 25.34
N GLU A 318 3.51 4.99 24.05
CA GLU A 318 2.21 5.47 23.57
C GLU A 318 1.05 4.58 24.05
N LEU A 319 1.22 3.25 24.02
CA LEU A 319 0.22 2.29 24.48
C LEU A 319 -0.16 2.51 25.94
N PHE A 320 0.82 2.67 26.83
CA PHE A 320 0.60 2.69 28.27
C PHE A 320 0.36 4.10 28.85
N THR A 321 0.74 5.16 28.12
CA THR A 321 0.49 6.54 28.53
C THR A 321 -0.69 7.20 27.81
N ARG A 322 -1.10 6.67 26.64
CA ARG A 322 -2.00 7.34 25.67
C ARG A 322 -1.57 8.77 25.31
N LYS A 323 -0.28 9.07 25.44
CA LYS A 323 0.32 10.34 25.01
C LYS A 323 0.98 10.15 23.65
N LYS A 324 0.91 11.17 22.79
CA LYS A 324 1.54 11.12 21.46
C LYS A 324 3.06 11.09 21.61
N ALA A 325 3.73 10.30 20.77
CA ALA A 325 5.19 10.22 20.74
C ALA A 325 5.88 11.60 20.62
N PHE A 326 5.30 12.49 19.81
CA PHE A 326 5.73 13.88 19.68
C PHE A 326 4.55 14.86 19.80
N ASN A 327 4.62 15.78 20.77
CA ASN A 327 3.60 16.78 21.02
C ASN A 327 4.05 18.16 20.49
N LEU A 328 3.62 18.52 19.28
CA LEU A 328 4.01 19.78 18.62
C LEU A 328 3.60 21.03 19.41
N ASP A 329 2.44 20.97 20.08
CA ASP A 329 1.82 22.11 20.76
C ASP A 329 2.27 22.23 22.23
N GLY A 330 3.09 21.30 22.71
CA GLY A 330 3.59 21.26 24.09
C GLY A 330 4.79 22.17 24.36
N PRO A 331 5.07 22.48 25.64
CA PRO A 331 6.32 23.08 26.07
C PRO A 331 7.52 22.28 25.55
N GLU A 332 8.66 22.93 25.27
CA GLU A 332 9.83 22.30 24.63
C GLU A 332 10.32 21.02 25.35
N HIS A 333 10.28 21.01 26.68
CA HIS A 333 10.67 19.87 27.53
C HIS A 333 9.62 18.75 27.60
N GLU A 334 8.42 18.96 27.07
CA GLU A 334 7.32 17.99 27.01
C GLU A 334 7.01 17.53 25.58
N LYS A 335 7.75 18.02 24.57
CA LYS A 335 7.51 17.66 23.17
C LYS A 335 7.83 16.20 22.88
N SER A 336 8.81 15.61 23.56
CA SER A 336 9.22 14.21 23.37
C SER A 336 8.71 13.34 24.51
N LEU A 337 7.85 12.38 24.18
CA LEU A 337 7.34 11.42 25.16
C LEU A 337 8.48 10.62 25.81
N THR A 338 9.51 10.26 25.03
CA THR A 338 10.70 9.56 25.53
C THR A 338 11.41 10.36 26.61
N LEU A 339 11.62 11.67 26.42
CA LEU A 339 12.29 12.52 27.40
C LEU A 339 11.48 12.64 28.70
N VAL A 340 10.15 12.83 28.57
CA VAL A 340 9.23 12.88 29.72
C VAL A 340 9.25 11.55 30.48
N PHE A 341 9.21 10.43 29.77
CA PHE A 341 9.25 9.09 30.34
C PHE A 341 10.56 8.82 31.10
N LEU A 342 11.71 9.02 30.46
CA LEU A 342 13.01 8.78 31.09
C LEU A 342 13.23 9.66 32.33
N SER A 343 12.73 10.91 32.30
CA SER A 343 12.72 11.80 33.47
C SER A 343 11.81 11.29 34.58
N ALA A 344 10.60 10.81 34.24
CA ALA A 344 9.68 10.23 35.21
C ALA A 344 10.27 8.97 35.87
N MET A 345 10.86 8.06 35.09
CA MET A 345 11.56 6.86 35.60
C MET A 345 12.69 7.24 36.56
N LYS A 346 13.57 8.18 36.17
CA LYS A 346 14.68 8.64 37.02
C LYS A 346 14.22 9.22 38.35
N ASN A 347 13.05 9.86 38.38
CA ASN A 347 12.49 10.49 39.57
C ASN A 347 11.50 9.60 40.33
N ASN A 348 11.34 8.33 39.96
CA ASN A 348 10.34 7.40 40.52
C ASN A 348 8.90 7.95 40.44
N ARG A 349 8.56 8.57 39.31
CA ARG A 349 7.25 9.19 39.02
C ARG A 349 6.54 8.55 37.84
N LEU A 350 6.69 7.24 37.64
CA LEU A 350 6.04 6.50 36.54
C LEU A 350 4.51 6.66 36.60
N VAL A 351 3.92 6.60 37.79
CA VAL A 351 2.46 6.70 38.01
C VAL A 351 1.90 8.01 37.43
N ASP A 352 2.66 9.09 37.40
CA ASP A 352 2.19 10.40 36.91
C ASP A 352 1.97 10.42 35.38
N ILE A 353 2.64 9.52 34.66
CA ILE A 353 2.62 9.53 33.19
C ILE A 353 1.78 8.43 32.56
N LEU A 354 1.46 7.38 33.32
CA LEU A 354 0.59 6.29 32.87
C LEU A 354 -0.81 6.83 32.52
N ASP A 355 -1.57 6.06 31.78
CA ASP A 355 -2.97 6.37 31.48
C ASP A 355 -3.87 6.05 32.68
N GLU A 356 -4.75 6.98 33.05
CA GLU A 356 -5.71 6.84 34.15
C GLU A 356 -6.58 5.57 34.06
N GLN A 357 -6.85 5.08 32.84
CA GLN A 357 -7.64 3.85 32.65
C GLN A 357 -6.94 2.59 33.15
N ILE A 358 -5.63 2.62 33.32
CA ILE A 358 -4.83 1.45 33.71
C ILE A 358 -4.10 1.64 35.04
N LYS A 359 -4.16 2.84 35.63
CA LYS A 359 -3.61 3.12 36.96
C LYS A 359 -4.49 2.46 38.02
N ASN A 360 -4.11 1.26 38.44
CA ASN A 360 -4.67 0.61 39.61
C ASN A 360 -3.60 -0.22 40.32
N ASP A 361 -3.80 -0.46 41.62
CA ASP A 361 -2.83 -1.17 42.46
C ASP A 361 -2.61 -2.62 42.00
N GLU A 362 -3.63 -3.24 41.40
CA GLU A 362 -3.58 -4.61 40.88
C GLU A 362 -2.57 -4.79 39.74
N ASN A 363 -2.37 -3.76 38.90
CA ASN A 363 -1.46 -3.83 37.76
C ASN A 363 -0.11 -3.13 38.02
N ALA A 364 0.13 -2.59 39.21
CA ALA A 364 1.30 -1.74 39.47
C ALA A 364 2.64 -2.44 39.16
N GLU A 365 2.83 -3.66 39.65
CA GLU A 365 4.05 -4.45 39.42
C GLU A 365 4.23 -4.82 37.94
N LEU A 366 3.15 -5.21 37.26
CA LEU A 366 3.14 -5.49 35.83
C LEU A 366 3.53 -4.24 35.01
N LEU A 367 2.99 -3.07 35.36
CA LEU A 367 3.26 -1.82 34.66
C LEU A 367 4.70 -1.34 34.88
N GLU A 368 5.26 -1.59 36.06
CA GLU A 368 6.67 -1.33 36.36
C GLU A 368 7.59 -2.19 35.48
N GLU A 369 7.31 -3.49 35.34
CA GLU A 369 8.08 -4.39 34.47
C GLU A 369 8.02 -4.01 32.98
N ILE A 370 6.85 -3.55 32.52
CA ILE A 370 6.65 -3.06 31.15
C ILE A 370 7.42 -1.74 30.96
N ALA A 371 7.39 -0.85 31.95
CA ALA A 371 8.14 0.41 31.89
C ALA A 371 9.65 0.15 31.88
N GLU A 372 10.14 -0.80 32.66
CA GLU A 372 11.56 -1.17 32.66
C GLU A 372 11.97 -1.77 31.30
N LEU A 373 11.13 -2.60 30.69
CA LEU A 373 11.37 -3.09 29.32
C LEU A 373 11.42 -1.93 28.31
N ALA A 374 10.48 -0.98 28.37
CA ALA A 374 10.48 0.19 27.50
C ALA A 374 11.75 1.04 27.70
N ARG A 375 12.19 1.22 28.96
CA ARG A 375 13.42 1.93 29.31
C ARG A 375 14.65 1.27 28.65
N GLN A 376 14.73 -0.06 28.68
CA GLN A 376 15.81 -0.82 28.04
C GLN A 376 15.78 -0.69 26.50
N CYS A 377 14.60 -0.69 25.88
CA CYS A 377 14.47 -0.42 24.45
C CYS A 377 14.94 0.99 24.06
N LEU A 378 14.81 1.95 24.97
CA LEU A 378 15.11 3.38 24.76
C LEU A 378 16.55 3.77 25.14
N GLU A 379 17.43 2.80 25.40
CA GLU A 379 18.85 3.07 25.65
C GLU A 379 19.49 3.85 24.48
N MET A 380 20.38 4.80 24.82
CA MET A 380 20.99 5.67 23.80
C MET A 380 21.92 4.91 22.85
N THR A 381 22.60 3.88 23.35
CA THR A 381 23.48 3.01 22.56
C THR A 381 22.75 1.72 22.22
N GLY A 382 22.65 1.38 20.93
CA GLY A 382 21.86 0.26 20.43
C GLY A 382 22.35 -1.10 20.91
N ILE A 383 23.64 -1.25 21.20
CA ILE A 383 24.18 -2.52 21.74
C ILE A 383 23.59 -2.87 23.11
N ASN A 384 23.19 -1.88 23.90
CA ASN A 384 22.60 -2.07 25.24
C ASN A 384 21.09 -2.35 25.16
N ARG A 385 20.45 -2.14 24.01
CA ARG A 385 19.04 -2.47 23.81
C ARG A 385 18.89 -3.99 23.70
N PRO A 386 17.78 -4.58 24.16
CA PRO A 386 17.46 -5.97 23.84
C PRO A 386 17.23 -6.17 22.33
N SER A 387 17.28 -7.40 21.85
CA SER A 387 16.77 -7.79 20.54
C SER A 387 15.23 -7.81 20.55
N MET A 388 14.59 -7.65 19.38
CA MET A 388 13.12 -7.76 19.31
C MET A 388 12.60 -9.13 19.75
N LYS A 389 13.41 -10.19 19.63
CA LYS A 389 13.07 -11.52 20.16
C LYS A 389 12.98 -11.51 21.69
N GLU A 390 13.98 -10.96 22.37
CA GLU A 390 13.97 -10.82 23.84
C GLU A 390 12.82 -9.94 24.31
N VAL A 391 12.51 -8.86 23.57
CA VAL A 391 11.34 -7.99 23.84
C VAL A 391 10.03 -8.79 23.71
N ALA A 392 9.86 -9.55 22.63
CA ALA A 392 8.67 -10.38 22.41
C ALA A 392 8.52 -11.45 23.50
N ASP A 393 9.62 -12.12 23.87
CA ASP A 393 9.64 -13.14 24.92
C ASP A 393 9.27 -12.55 26.28
N LYS A 394 9.80 -11.37 26.64
CA LYS A 394 9.43 -10.70 27.91
C LYS A 394 7.96 -10.28 27.92
N LEU A 395 7.46 -9.70 26.83
CA LEU A 395 6.03 -9.34 26.71
C LEU A 395 5.11 -10.56 26.78
N ASP A 396 5.51 -11.70 26.21
CA ASP A 396 4.72 -12.94 26.29
C ASP A 396 4.62 -13.46 27.72
N ARG A 397 5.74 -13.44 28.47
CA ARG A 397 5.76 -13.83 29.89
C ARG A 397 4.82 -12.96 30.71
N LEU A 398 4.94 -11.64 30.58
CA LEU A 398 4.07 -10.67 31.27
C LEU A 398 2.59 -10.89 30.91
N ARG A 399 2.29 -11.18 29.64
CA ARG A 399 0.93 -11.48 29.16
C ARG A 399 0.37 -12.74 29.82
N LYS A 400 1.17 -13.79 29.96
CA LYS A 400 0.76 -15.07 30.58
C LYS A 400 0.52 -14.92 32.08
N VAL A 401 1.37 -14.17 32.78
CA VAL A 401 1.20 -13.89 34.22
C VAL A 401 -0.16 -13.27 34.49
N MET A 402 -0.56 -12.27 33.71
CA MET A 402 -1.85 -11.59 33.84
C MET A 402 -3.06 -12.47 33.44
N GLN A 403 -2.86 -13.55 32.68
CA GLN A 403 -3.93 -14.49 32.30
C GLN A 403 -4.13 -15.63 33.30
N HIS A 404 -3.25 -15.79 34.30
CA HIS A 404 -3.38 -16.87 35.26
C HIS A 404 -4.45 -16.58 36.34
N PRO A 405 -5.34 -17.53 36.67
CA PRO A 405 -6.46 -17.34 37.61
C PRO A 405 -6.10 -17.14 39.10
N TRP A 406 -4.81 -17.12 39.47
CA TRP A 406 -4.35 -17.16 40.87
C TRP A 406 -3.49 -15.95 41.28
N THR A 407 -3.72 -14.76 40.72
CA THR A 407 -3.08 -13.51 41.19
C THR A 407 -3.60 -12.99 42.54
N GLN A 408 -4.09 -13.89 43.39
CA GLN A 408 -4.12 -13.73 44.84
C GLN A 408 -3.33 -14.90 45.44
N GLU A 409 -2.20 -14.58 46.10
CA GLU A 409 -1.33 -15.50 46.87
C GLU A 409 -0.20 -16.21 46.09
N ASN A 410 0.86 -15.47 45.70
CA ASN A 410 2.26 -15.78 46.07
C ASN A 410 3.28 -14.98 45.25
N SER A 411 4.00 -14.06 45.91
CA SER A 411 5.10 -13.31 45.31
C SER A 411 6.29 -14.19 44.90
N GLU A 412 6.48 -15.35 45.55
CA GLU A 412 7.60 -16.25 45.26
C GLU A 412 7.50 -16.94 43.89
N GLU A 413 6.30 -17.20 43.39
CA GLU A 413 6.13 -17.86 42.08
C GLU A 413 6.33 -16.88 40.92
N LEU A 414 6.02 -15.59 41.14
CA LEU A 414 6.32 -14.49 40.22
C LEU A 414 7.84 -14.31 40.05
N TYR A 415 8.62 -14.36 41.13
CA TYR A 415 10.09 -14.35 41.06
C TYR A 415 10.66 -15.57 40.32
N ASN A 416 10.06 -16.76 40.49
CA ASN A 416 10.51 -17.98 39.82
C ASN A 416 10.14 -18.02 38.32
N LEU A 417 9.07 -17.33 37.90
CA LEU A 417 8.70 -17.17 36.48
C LEU A 417 9.50 -16.07 35.77
N LEU A 418 9.99 -15.08 36.53
CA LEU A 418 10.73 -13.92 36.03
C LEU A 418 12.26 -14.08 36.03
N GLY A 419 12.84 -15.06 36.75
CA GLY A 419 14.29 -15.27 36.82
C GLY A 419 14.83 -16.40 35.94
N ASP A 420 15.60 -16.06 34.90
CA ASP A 420 17.02 -16.46 34.80
C ASP A 420 17.76 -15.77 33.64
N SER A 421 18.61 -14.80 33.97
CA SER A 421 19.87 -14.51 33.26
C SER A 421 20.82 -13.72 34.18
N SER A 422 21.18 -14.30 35.33
CA SER A 422 22.33 -13.80 36.11
C SER A 422 23.56 -14.66 35.81
N VAL A 423 24.51 -14.09 35.08
CA VAL A 423 25.87 -14.60 34.97
C VAL A 423 26.53 -14.54 36.35
N PRO A 424 27.11 -15.62 36.89
CA PRO A 424 27.98 -15.51 38.05
C PRO A 424 29.38 -15.10 37.59
N SER A 425 29.88 -13.97 38.11
CA SER A 425 31.27 -13.58 37.97
C SER A 425 32.19 -14.50 38.78
N THR A 426 33.21 -15.01 38.09
CA THR A 426 34.56 -15.38 38.54
C THR A 426 34.74 -16.45 39.63
N GLY A 427 35.24 -17.60 39.19
CA GLY A 427 36.10 -18.50 39.96
C GLY A 427 37.20 -19.06 39.05
N ILE A 428 38.44 -18.67 39.32
CA ILE A 428 39.65 -19.12 38.62
C ILE A 428 39.86 -20.61 38.90
N VAL A 429 39.93 -21.44 37.85
CA VAL A 429 40.65 -22.73 37.89
C VAL A 429 41.38 -22.91 36.56
N THR A 430 42.70 -22.92 36.65
CA THR A 430 43.65 -23.30 35.60
C THR A 430 43.51 -24.78 35.26
N THR A 431 43.49 -25.14 33.98
CA THR A 431 44.24 -26.29 33.44
C THR A 431 44.31 -26.26 31.91
N GLU A 432 45.44 -26.78 31.43
CA GLU A 432 46.10 -26.69 30.14
C GLU A 432 45.36 -27.21 28.88
N ASN A 433 45.72 -26.57 27.75
CA ASN A 433 45.98 -27.12 26.41
C ASN A 433 44.93 -27.98 25.68
N PHE A 434 44.47 -27.50 24.52
CA PHE A 434 44.67 -28.19 23.23
C PHE A 434 44.42 -27.24 22.04
N THR A 435 45.50 -26.86 21.37
CA THR A 435 45.57 -26.17 20.08
C THR A 435 45.32 -27.16 18.93
N ILE A 436 44.66 -26.71 17.85
CA ILE A 436 45.02 -26.93 16.43
C ILE A 436 44.14 -25.99 15.59
N ALA A 437 44.64 -24.77 15.36
CA ALA A 437 44.18 -23.86 14.32
C ALA A 437 45.38 -23.06 13.82
N LYS A 438 46.23 -23.70 13.02
CA LYS A 438 47.20 -23.02 12.15
C LYS A 438 47.77 -23.99 11.12
N LYS A 439 47.03 -24.21 10.03
CA LYS A 439 47.57 -24.88 8.84
C LYS A 439 46.83 -24.48 7.57
N ALA A 440 46.92 -23.21 7.20
CA ALA A 440 46.71 -22.73 5.82
C ALA A 440 47.14 -21.25 5.69
N ALA A 441 48.41 -20.95 5.95
CA ALA A 441 49.03 -19.70 5.51
C ALA A 441 50.56 -19.87 5.50
N MET A 442 51.12 -19.93 4.29
CA MET A 442 52.50 -19.70 3.84
C MET A 442 53.02 -20.82 2.91
N GLY A 443 53.31 -20.40 1.68
CA GLY A 443 53.74 -21.17 0.52
C GLY A 443 53.31 -20.41 -0.75
N LEU A 444 53.79 -19.19 -0.92
CA LEU A 444 54.93 -18.82 -1.77
C LEU A 444 54.47 -18.45 -3.19
N GLU A 445 54.47 -17.14 -3.46
CA GLU A 445 54.68 -16.58 -4.80
C GLU A 445 56.00 -17.10 -5.36
N LEU A 446 55.96 -17.66 -6.59
CA LEU A 446 57.00 -17.53 -7.62
C LEU A 446 56.60 -18.36 -8.85
N GLY A 447 56.28 -17.67 -9.96
CA GLY A 447 56.45 -18.21 -11.31
C GLY A 447 55.23 -18.19 -12.22
N ARG A 448 55.18 -17.12 -13.05
CA ARG A 448 54.34 -16.86 -14.25
C ARG A 448 52.91 -16.38 -14.06
#